data_AF-A0A0R2LQ75-F1
#
_entry.id   AF-A0A0R2LQ75-F1
#
_cell.length_a   1.000
_cell.length_b   1.000
_cell.length_c   1.000
_cell.angle_alpha   90.00
_cell.angle_beta   90.00
_cell.angle_gamma   90.00
#
_symmetry.space_group_name_H-M   'P 1'
#
loop_
_entity.id
_entity.type
_entity.pdbx_description
1 polymer ?
#
loop_
_entity_poly.entity_id
_entity_poly.type
_entity_poly.pdbx_seq_one_letter_code
_entity_poly.pdbx_strand_id
1 'polypeptide(L)'
;MESMFGLDKVSREIALKHGVDYSGIDFKKVISERDKREQQRSIEFTKKNIQVKREGIFRSSLVSDFNDLQYNFADFKTDTPNQASELKQAKNIANRIYVGETGNFLFTGEPGLGKSMLAVSILNGLNSQDTSLSCYFLSFTMFVNNSQMAFKDEFLKRDNYKVEECVKNCDVLVIDDLGSESSLRSETNEATNYAQRILFRFADYRKNKTNIITTNNTGRGLQQLYDPKIISRLMTKKAANTIKFSGNDMRNN
;
A
#
# COMPACT_ATOMS: atom_id res chain seq x y z
N MET A 1 -4.98 -1.90 -48.90
CA MET A 1 -4.53 -3.28 -48.59
C MET A 1 -3.68 -3.90 -49.70
N GLU A 2 -3.37 -3.17 -50.80
CA GLU A 2 -2.56 -3.66 -51.94
C GLU A 2 -1.06 -3.37 -51.85
N SER A 3 -0.63 -2.37 -51.07
CA SER A 3 0.80 -1.95 -51.02
C SER A 3 1.75 -2.99 -50.40
N MET A 4 1.21 -3.97 -49.67
CA MET A 4 1.98 -5.01 -48.99
C MET A 4 2.36 -6.18 -49.92
N PHE A 5 1.67 -6.36 -51.05
CA PHE A 5 1.94 -7.43 -52.02
C PHE A 5 3.18 -7.16 -52.89
N GLY A 6 3.53 -5.88 -53.10
CA GLY A 6 4.71 -5.50 -53.90
C GLY A 6 6.03 -5.72 -53.16
N LEU A 7 6.07 -5.44 -51.86
CA LEU A 7 7.30 -5.50 -51.05
C LEU A 7 7.79 -6.94 -50.78
N ASP A 8 6.88 -7.90 -50.58
CA ASP A 8 7.24 -9.32 -50.39
C ASP A 8 7.85 -9.92 -51.66
N LYS A 9 7.29 -9.59 -52.83
CA LYS A 9 7.77 -10.08 -54.12
C LYS A 9 9.18 -9.57 -54.44
N VAL A 10 9.43 -8.27 -54.25
CA VAL A 10 10.75 -7.65 -54.42
C VAL A 10 11.76 -8.21 -53.43
N SER A 11 11.38 -8.42 -52.16
CA SER A 11 12.28 -8.97 -51.14
C SER A 11 12.70 -10.41 -51.46
N ARG A 12 11.79 -11.23 -51.99
CA ARG A 12 12.08 -12.61 -52.43
C ARG A 12 13.02 -12.64 -53.64
N GLU A 13 12.82 -11.75 -54.62
CA GLU A 13 13.69 -11.64 -55.80
C GLU A 13 15.13 -11.21 -55.42
N ILE A 14 15.27 -10.25 -54.51
CA ILE A 14 16.58 -9.81 -54.01
C ILE A 14 17.30 -10.93 -53.27
N ALA A 15 16.59 -11.67 -52.41
CA ALA A 15 17.18 -12.75 -51.64
C ALA A 15 17.69 -13.91 -52.52
N LEU A 16 16.92 -14.31 -53.54
CA LEU A 16 17.33 -15.31 -54.52
C LEU A 16 18.59 -14.88 -55.27
N LYS A 17 18.72 -13.60 -55.62
CA LYS A 17 19.91 -13.04 -56.28
C LYS A 17 21.18 -13.12 -55.42
N HIS A 18 21.03 -13.19 -54.10
CA HIS A 18 22.12 -13.37 -53.13
C HIS A 18 22.26 -14.82 -52.64
N GLY A 19 21.60 -15.79 -53.30
CA GLY A 19 21.70 -17.21 -52.97
C GLY A 19 20.97 -17.63 -51.68
N VAL A 20 20.02 -16.83 -51.20
CA VAL A 20 19.25 -17.12 -49.99
C VAL A 20 17.81 -17.48 -50.37
N ASP A 21 17.41 -18.72 -50.08
CA ASP A 21 16.06 -19.22 -50.38
C ASP A 21 15.09 -18.98 -49.22
N TYR A 22 14.08 -18.13 -49.45
CA TYR A 22 12.99 -17.85 -48.52
C TYR A 22 11.63 -18.39 -49.02
N SER A 23 11.60 -19.21 -50.06
CA SER A 23 10.36 -19.70 -50.69
C SER A 23 9.43 -20.44 -49.72
N GLY A 24 10.00 -21.11 -48.71
CA GLY A 24 9.27 -21.79 -47.63
C GLY A 24 8.90 -20.90 -46.42
N ILE A 25 9.24 -19.61 -46.42
CA ILE A 25 9.02 -18.73 -45.26
C ILE A 25 7.74 -17.89 -45.45
N ASP A 26 6.81 -18.06 -44.52
CA ASP A 26 5.63 -17.21 -44.42
C ASP A 26 5.96 -15.91 -43.64
N PHE A 27 6.31 -14.86 -44.37
CA PHE A 27 6.63 -13.56 -43.80
C PHE A 27 5.47 -12.93 -43.00
N LYS A 28 4.21 -13.19 -43.37
CA LYS A 28 3.05 -12.68 -42.62
C LYS A 28 2.99 -13.33 -41.23
N LYS A 29 3.22 -14.65 -41.18
CA LYS A 29 3.32 -15.38 -39.92
C LYS A 29 4.51 -14.89 -39.08
N VAL A 30 5.68 -14.71 -39.69
CA VAL A 30 6.89 -14.21 -39.00
C VAL A 30 6.67 -12.82 -38.39
N ILE A 31 6.05 -11.89 -39.14
CA ILE A 31 5.73 -10.54 -38.64
C ILE A 31 4.67 -10.62 -37.53
N SER A 32 3.60 -11.39 -37.71
CA SER A 32 2.57 -11.55 -36.67
C SER A 32 3.12 -12.16 -35.38
N GLU A 33 4.01 -13.15 -35.48
CA GLU A 33 4.68 -13.73 -34.32
C GLU A 33 5.63 -12.73 -33.65
N ARG A 34 6.34 -11.91 -34.43
CA ARG A 34 7.17 -10.82 -33.91
C ARG A 34 6.33 -9.80 -33.15
N ASP A 35 5.23 -9.32 -33.73
CA ASP A 35 4.35 -8.33 -33.11
C ASP A 35 3.77 -8.86 -31.79
N LYS A 36 3.34 -10.13 -31.76
CA LYS A 36 2.88 -10.80 -30.52
C LYS A 36 3.99 -10.85 -29.46
N ARG A 37 5.23 -11.16 -29.85
CA ARG A 37 6.39 -11.17 -28.94
C ARG A 37 6.70 -9.76 -28.41
N GLU A 38 6.62 -8.75 -29.25
CA GLU A 38 6.85 -7.35 -28.84
C GLU A 38 5.75 -6.86 -27.88
N GLN A 39 4.49 -7.17 -28.16
CA GLN A 39 3.37 -6.88 -27.25
C GLN A 39 3.55 -7.59 -25.89
N GLN A 40 3.90 -8.88 -25.90
CA GLN A 40 4.12 -9.65 -24.68
C GLN A 40 5.28 -9.07 -23.86
N ARG A 41 6.40 -8.72 -24.49
CA ARG A 41 7.54 -8.05 -23.83
C ARG A 41 7.15 -6.70 -23.22
N SER A 42 6.31 -5.93 -23.90
CA SER A 42 5.82 -4.64 -23.39
C SER A 42 4.95 -4.81 -22.14
N ILE A 43 4.06 -5.81 -22.14
CA ILE A 43 3.23 -6.16 -20.97
C ILE A 43 4.13 -6.61 -19.81
N GLU A 44 5.08 -7.52 -20.05
CA GLU A 44 6.01 -8.01 -19.02
C GLU A 44 6.88 -6.89 -18.44
N PHE A 45 7.40 -6.01 -19.28
CA PHE A 45 8.16 -4.85 -18.85
C PHE A 45 7.32 -3.91 -17.97
N THR A 46 6.07 -3.66 -18.37
CA THR A 46 5.13 -2.85 -17.59
C THR A 46 4.83 -3.48 -16.23
N LYS A 47 4.52 -4.78 -16.19
CA LYS A 47 4.29 -5.53 -14.95
C LYS A 47 5.51 -5.47 -14.02
N LYS A 48 6.71 -5.70 -14.56
CA LYS A 48 7.96 -5.63 -13.78
C LYS A 48 8.22 -4.24 -13.22
N ASN A 49 7.99 -3.18 -14.01
CA ASN A 49 8.14 -1.81 -13.53
C ASN A 49 7.13 -1.45 -12.42
N ILE A 50 5.89 -1.91 -12.56
CA ILE A 50 4.87 -1.76 -11.50
C ILE A 50 5.34 -2.48 -10.24
N GLN A 51 5.79 -3.72 -10.35
CA GLN A 51 6.32 -4.49 -9.21
C GLN A 51 7.48 -3.76 -8.51
N VAL A 52 8.49 -3.32 -9.26
CA VAL A 52 9.65 -2.59 -8.71
C VAL A 52 9.22 -1.32 -7.98
N LYS A 53 8.26 -0.56 -8.53
CA LYS A 53 7.72 0.63 -7.88
C LYS A 53 6.97 0.28 -6.59
N ARG A 54 6.13 -0.76 -6.60
CA ARG A 54 5.39 -1.24 -5.42
C ARG A 54 6.34 -1.65 -4.30
N GLU A 55 7.37 -2.44 -4.64
CA GLU A 55 8.41 -2.87 -3.70
C GLU A 55 9.21 -1.69 -3.15
N GLY A 56 9.57 -0.73 -4.01
CA GLY A 56 10.26 0.50 -3.59
C GLY A 56 9.45 1.32 -2.58
N ILE A 57 8.15 1.51 -2.84
CA ILE A 57 7.24 2.20 -1.91
C ILE A 57 7.14 1.42 -0.60
N PHE A 58 6.90 0.11 -0.65
CA PHE A 58 6.75 -0.69 0.57
C PHE A 58 8.02 -0.71 1.44
N ARG A 59 9.21 -0.85 0.82
CA ARG A 59 10.51 -0.78 1.52
C ARG A 59 10.82 0.59 2.12
N SER A 60 10.19 1.65 1.60
CA SER A 60 10.32 3.00 2.15
C SER A 60 9.37 3.28 3.33
N SER A 61 8.56 2.30 3.75
CA SER A 61 7.66 2.42 4.90
C SER A 61 8.38 2.91 6.15
N LEU A 62 7.72 3.79 6.90
CA LEU A 62 8.25 4.34 8.14
C LEU A 62 7.83 3.46 9.32
N VAL A 63 8.78 2.76 9.91
CA VAL A 63 8.58 1.84 11.02
C VAL A 63 9.76 1.92 11.98
N SER A 64 9.54 1.57 13.26
CA SER A 64 10.59 1.52 14.28
C SER A 64 11.55 0.35 14.06
N ASP A 65 11.03 -0.83 13.73
CA ASP A 65 11.79 -2.02 13.37
C ASP A 65 11.29 -2.57 12.02
N PHE A 66 12.19 -2.72 11.06
CA PHE A 66 11.86 -3.26 9.74
C PHE A 66 11.41 -4.73 9.78
N ASN A 67 11.72 -5.47 10.85
CA ASN A 67 11.21 -6.82 11.06
C ASN A 67 9.68 -6.83 11.21
N ASP A 68 9.09 -5.75 11.75
CA ASP A 68 7.64 -5.65 11.91
C ASP A 68 6.90 -5.61 10.57
N LEU A 69 7.59 -5.32 9.46
CA LEU A 69 7.00 -5.36 8.12
C LEU A 69 6.96 -6.77 7.51
N GLN A 70 7.53 -7.78 8.16
CA GLN A 70 7.61 -9.14 7.62
C GLN A 70 6.43 -10.02 8.00
N TYR A 71 5.57 -9.59 8.93
CA TYR A 71 4.44 -10.39 9.41
C TYR A 71 3.42 -10.69 8.30
N ASN A 72 2.96 -11.93 8.29
CA ASN A 72 1.91 -12.46 7.43
C ASN A 72 0.75 -13.00 8.26
N PHE A 73 -0.37 -13.28 7.60
CA PHE A 73 -1.54 -13.85 8.26
C PHE A 73 -1.27 -15.19 8.96
N ALA A 74 -0.25 -15.94 8.53
CA ALA A 74 0.13 -17.22 9.14
C ALA A 74 0.83 -17.04 10.49
N ASP A 75 1.45 -15.88 10.73
CA ASP A 75 2.16 -15.59 11.98
C ASP A 75 1.17 -15.27 13.12
N PHE A 76 -0.07 -14.87 12.78
CA PHE A 76 -1.07 -14.47 13.76
C PHE A 76 -1.69 -15.70 14.44
N LYS A 77 -1.20 -16.01 15.65
CA LYS A 77 -1.71 -17.11 16.48
C LYS A 77 -3.17 -16.88 16.87
N THR A 78 -3.99 -17.92 16.75
CA THR A 78 -5.42 -17.87 17.09
C THR A 78 -5.75 -18.88 18.18
N ASP A 79 -5.50 -18.50 19.43
CA ASP A 79 -5.76 -19.35 20.60
C ASP A 79 -7.21 -19.23 21.09
N THR A 80 -7.91 -18.17 20.67
CA THR A 80 -9.28 -17.86 21.07
C THR A 80 -10.21 -17.68 19.86
N PRO A 81 -11.54 -17.88 20.04
CA PRO A 81 -12.53 -17.58 19.00
C PRO A 81 -12.51 -16.12 18.51
N ASN A 82 -12.17 -15.17 19.40
CA ASN A 82 -12.06 -13.77 19.05
C ASN A 82 -10.90 -13.54 18.07
N GLN A 83 -9.71 -14.05 18.39
CA GLN A 83 -8.55 -13.98 17.50
C GLN A 83 -8.82 -14.65 16.15
N ALA A 84 -9.47 -15.82 16.13
CA ALA A 84 -9.86 -16.48 14.88
C ALA A 84 -10.82 -15.61 14.03
N SER A 85 -11.76 -14.93 14.70
CA SER A 85 -12.69 -13.99 14.07
C SER A 85 -11.97 -12.73 13.54
N GLU A 86 -11.05 -12.17 14.30
CA GLU A 86 -10.23 -11.00 13.92
C GLU A 86 -9.37 -11.32 12.69
N LEU A 87 -8.69 -12.48 12.68
CA LEU A 87 -7.93 -12.96 11.53
C LEU A 87 -8.81 -13.15 10.29
N LYS A 88 -10.00 -13.75 10.46
CA LYS A 88 -10.96 -13.94 9.36
C LYS A 88 -11.43 -12.60 8.79
N GLN A 89 -11.72 -11.62 9.65
CA GLN A 89 -12.12 -10.28 9.23
C GLN A 89 -10.98 -9.57 8.49
N ALA A 90 -9.74 -9.67 8.96
CA ALA A 90 -8.58 -9.07 8.30
C ALA A 90 -8.33 -9.66 6.90
N LYS A 91 -8.42 -10.99 6.76
CA LYS A 91 -8.35 -11.68 5.46
C LYS A 91 -9.47 -11.24 4.51
N ASN A 92 -10.69 -11.07 5.03
CA ASN A 92 -11.81 -10.56 4.25
C ASN A 92 -11.55 -9.12 3.76
N ILE A 93 -11.07 -8.24 4.64
CA ILE A 93 -10.69 -6.87 4.26
C ILE A 93 -9.59 -6.87 3.18
N ALA A 94 -8.55 -7.70 3.30
CA ALA A 94 -7.52 -7.84 2.26
C ALA A 94 -8.13 -8.24 0.91
N ASN A 95 -9.01 -9.23 0.89
CA ASN A 95 -9.67 -9.67 -0.34
C ASN A 95 -10.55 -8.55 -0.94
N ARG A 96 -11.30 -7.83 -0.10
CA ARG A 96 -12.14 -6.71 -0.54
C ARG A 96 -11.31 -5.59 -1.17
N ILE A 97 -10.18 -5.25 -0.58
CA ILE A 97 -9.24 -4.26 -1.14
C ILE A 97 -8.66 -4.79 -2.46
N TYR A 98 -8.26 -6.05 -2.51
CA TYR A 98 -7.72 -6.69 -3.72
C TYR A 98 -8.68 -6.63 -4.91
N VAL A 99 -9.97 -6.85 -4.68
CA VAL A 99 -11.02 -6.77 -5.73
C VAL A 99 -11.50 -5.33 -6.00
N GLY A 100 -10.93 -4.32 -5.36
CA GLY A 100 -11.12 -2.92 -5.69
C GLY A 100 -11.93 -2.08 -4.69
N GLU A 101 -12.24 -2.59 -3.49
CA GLU A 101 -12.83 -1.72 -2.46
C GLU A 101 -11.82 -0.66 -2.00
N THR A 102 -12.28 0.59 -2.02
CA THR A 102 -11.57 1.73 -1.45
C THR A 102 -12.31 2.29 -0.24
N GLY A 103 -11.56 2.96 0.62
CA GLY A 103 -12.08 3.64 1.81
C GLY A 103 -11.29 3.33 3.06
N ASN A 104 -11.87 3.69 4.20
CA ASN A 104 -11.21 3.57 5.48
C ASN A 104 -11.60 2.26 6.19
N PHE A 105 -10.64 1.71 6.91
CA PHE A 105 -10.74 0.54 7.77
C PHE A 105 -10.14 0.88 9.13
N LEU A 106 -10.74 0.38 10.20
CA LEU A 106 -10.36 0.72 11.57
C LEU A 106 -10.12 -0.53 12.41
N PHE A 107 -8.91 -0.66 12.94
CA PHE A 107 -8.53 -1.72 13.88
C PHE A 107 -8.35 -1.08 15.25
N THR A 108 -9.22 -1.43 16.20
CA THR A 108 -9.29 -0.78 17.52
C THR A 108 -9.31 -1.83 18.63
N GLY A 109 -8.64 -1.55 19.74
CA GLY A 109 -8.57 -2.43 20.90
C GLY A 109 -7.31 -2.17 21.72
N GLU A 110 -7.17 -2.79 22.88
CA GLU A 110 -6.04 -2.59 23.79
C GLU A 110 -4.67 -2.93 23.14
N PRO A 111 -3.56 -2.40 23.68
CA PRO A 111 -2.21 -2.72 23.20
C PRO A 111 -1.92 -4.23 23.21
N GLY A 112 -1.06 -4.68 22.28
CA GLY A 112 -0.59 -6.07 22.26
C GLY A 112 -1.54 -7.10 21.65
N LEU A 113 -2.72 -6.71 21.15
CA LEU A 113 -3.69 -7.62 20.53
C LEU A 113 -3.45 -7.92 19.04
N GLY A 114 -2.30 -7.51 18.47
CA GLY A 114 -1.93 -7.82 17.08
C GLY A 114 -2.61 -6.98 15.99
N LYS A 115 -3.11 -5.78 16.31
CA LYS A 115 -3.69 -4.82 15.34
C LYS A 115 -2.72 -4.47 14.20
N SER A 116 -1.53 -3.97 14.56
CA SER A 116 -0.47 -3.57 13.62
C SER A 116 0.01 -4.74 12.79
N MET A 117 0.16 -5.90 13.43
CA MET A 117 0.55 -7.15 12.78
C MET A 117 -0.46 -7.58 11.70
N LEU A 118 -1.76 -7.56 11.98
CA LEU A 118 -2.78 -7.86 10.96
C LEU A 118 -2.87 -6.78 9.88
N ALA A 119 -2.61 -5.51 10.21
CA ALA A 119 -2.54 -4.44 9.23
C ALA A 119 -1.37 -4.64 8.25
N VAL A 120 -0.18 -4.99 8.75
CA VAL A 120 0.98 -5.37 7.91
C VAL A 120 0.68 -6.63 7.10
N SER A 121 0.06 -7.63 7.72
CA SER A 121 -0.31 -8.88 7.04
C SER A 121 -1.23 -8.64 5.84
N ILE A 122 -2.12 -7.64 5.91
CA ILE A 122 -2.93 -7.21 4.77
C ILE A 122 -2.04 -6.63 3.66
N LEU A 123 -1.10 -5.74 4.00
CA LEU A 123 -0.18 -5.15 3.01
C LEU A 123 0.66 -6.24 2.33
N ASN A 124 1.21 -7.18 3.09
CA ASN A 124 1.98 -8.31 2.55
C ASN A 124 1.13 -9.25 1.71
N GLY A 125 -0.09 -9.53 2.17
CA GLY A 125 -1.09 -10.27 1.40
C GLY A 125 -1.32 -9.65 0.03
N LEU A 126 -1.50 -8.32 -0.05
CA LEU A 126 -1.67 -7.58 -1.31
C LEU A 126 -0.39 -7.54 -2.15
N ASN A 127 0.78 -7.34 -1.52
CA ASN A 127 2.08 -7.33 -2.19
C ASN A 127 2.40 -8.67 -2.87
N SER A 128 1.92 -9.79 -2.31
CA SER A 128 2.09 -11.13 -2.90
C SER A 128 1.22 -11.42 -4.12
N GLN A 129 0.21 -10.59 -4.42
CA GLN A 129 -0.69 -10.80 -5.56
C GLN A 129 -0.22 -10.11 -6.85
N ASP A 130 -0.67 -10.62 -8.01
CA ASP A 130 -0.57 -9.92 -9.30
C ASP A 130 -1.56 -8.75 -9.32
N THR A 131 -1.11 -7.60 -8.84
CA THR A 131 -1.88 -6.35 -8.77
C THR A 131 -0.96 -5.14 -8.97
N SER A 132 -1.55 -4.00 -9.29
CA SER A 132 -0.83 -2.71 -9.34
C SER A 132 -0.83 -1.95 -8.01
N LEU A 133 -1.56 -2.44 -6.99
CA LEU A 133 -1.72 -1.75 -5.70
C LEU A 133 -0.40 -1.62 -4.94
N SER A 134 0.05 -0.39 -4.76
CA SER A 134 1.19 -0.03 -3.91
C SER A 134 0.77 0.11 -2.45
N CYS A 135 1.57 -0.46 -1.55
CA CYS A 135 1.29 -0.52 -0.12
C CYS A 135 2.34 0.26 0.66
N TYR A 136 1.93 1.00 1.69
CA TYR A 136 2.83 1.76 2.57
C TYR A 136 2.39 1.65 4.02
N PHE A 137 3.34 1.46 4.92
CA PHE A 137 3.12 1.47 6.37
C PHE A 137 3.73 2.74 6.98
N LEU A 138 2.98 3.39 7.86
CA LEU A 138 3.39 4.61 8.55
C LEU A 138 3.16 4.45 10.06
N SER A 139 4.23 4.41 10.84
CA SER A 139 4.19 4.72 12.26
C SER A 139 3.89 6.21 12.44
N PHE A 140 2.68 6.55 12.86
CA PHE A 140 2.25 7.94 12.93
C PHE A 140 3.01 8.71 14.02
N THR A 141 3.22 8.09 15.19
CA THR A 141 3.99 8.69 16.29
C THR A 141 5.43 9.00 15.88
N MET A 142 6.11 8.07 15.19
CA MET A 142 7.46 8.30 14.69
C MET A 142 7.50 9.45 13.68
N PHE A 143 6.51 9.51 12.77
CA PHE A 143 6.43 10.60 11.80
C PHE A 143 6.24 11.97 12.47
N VAL A 144 5.35 12.06 13.44
CA VAL A 144 5.10 13.31 14.19
C VAL A 144 6.39 13.76 14.90
N ASN A 145 7.09 12.85 15.57
CA ASN A 145 8.36 13.16 16.25
C ASN A 145 9.44 13.63 15.28
N ASN A 146 9.68 12.90 14.19
CA ASN A 146 10.64 13.29 13.15
C ASN A 146 10.30 14.65 12.53
N SER A 147 9.01 14.92 12.34
CA SER A 147 8.51 16.16 11.76
C SER A 147 8.69 17.37 12.69
N GLN A 148 8.58 17.18 14.00
CA GLN A 148 8.91 18.22 14.98
C GLN A 148 10.43 18.50 15.03
N MET A 149 11.26 17.47 14.94
CA MET A 149 12.73 17.65 14.92
C MET A 149 13.22 18.33 13.64
N ALA A 150 12.58 18.06 12.51
CA ALA A 150 12.93 18.62 11.21
C ALA A 150 12.79 20.14 11.08
N PHE A 151 12.09 20.81 12.00
CA PHE A 151 12.04 22.28 11.99
C PHE A 151 13.42 22.94 12.05
N LYS A 152 14.42 22.23 12.60
CA LYS A 152 15.79 22.73 12.78
C LYS A 152 16.83 22.07 11.85
N ASP A 153 16.43 21.12 11.00
CA ASP A 153 17.35 20.31 10.19
C ASP A 153 16.81 20.06 8.76
N GLU A 154 17.52 20.57 7.75
CA GLU A 154 17.15 20.43 6.33
C GLU A 154 17.18 18.98 5.81
N PHE A 155 18.04 18.12 6.35
CA PHE A 155 18.07 16.70 5.95
C PHE A 155 16.80 15.98 6.41
N LEU A 156 16.40 16.21 7.66
CA LEU A 156 15.16 15.65 8.21
C LEU A 156 13.91 16.18 7.48
N LYS A 157 13.93 17.45 7.01
CA LYS A 157 12.84 17.98 6.16
C LYS A 157 12.71 17.20 4.87
N ARG A 158 13.83 16.91 4.20
CA ARG A 158 13.83 16.15 2.93
C ARG A 158 13.29 14.74 3.12
N ASP A 159 13.65 14.08 4.22
CA ASP A 159 13.16 12.73 4.49
C ASP A 159 11.67 12.71 4.86
N ASN A 160 11.19 13.69 5.65
CA ASN A 160 9.76 13.84 5.90
C ASN A 160 8.97 14.12 4.62
N TYR A 161 9.52 14.92 3.69
CA TYR A 161 8.89 15.14 2.39
C TYR A 161 8.77 13.85 1.58
N LYS A 162 9.79 12.97 1.59
CA LYS A 162 9.71 11.66 0.93
C LYS A 162 8.63 10.77 1.56
N VAL A 163 8.53 10.75 2.89
CA VAL A 163 7.47 10.02 3.61
C VAL A 163 6.09 10.56 3.21
N GLU A 164 5.91 11.87 3.20
CA GLU A 164 4.64 12.52 2.81
C GLU A 164 4.29 12.23 1.34
N GLU A 165 5.26 12.20 0.43
CA GLU A 165 5.04 11.77 -0.97
C GLU A 165 4.64 10.29 -1.05
N CYS A 166 5.21 9.40 -0.23
CA CYS A 166 4.79 7.99 -0.19
C CYS A 166 3.36 7.86 0.35
N VAL A 167 3.04 8.57 1.44
CA VAL A 167 1.67 8.65 2.00
C VAL A 167 0.69 9.17 0.96
N LYS A 168 1.04 10.20 0.18
CA LYS A 168 0.18 10.76 -0.87
C LYS A 168 0.00 9.79 -2.03
N ASN A 169 1.06 9.14 -2.48
CA ASN A 169 1.06 8.42 -3.75
C ASN A 169 0.68 6.94 -3.64
N CYS A 170 0.91 6.27 -2.50
CA CYS A 170 0.53 4.86 -2.33
C CYS A 170 -0.98 4.63 -2.49
N ASP A 171 -1.38 3.42 -2.85
CA ASP A 171 -2.79 3.04 -3.02
C ASP A 171 -3.41 2.62 -1.69
N VAL A 172 -2.68 1.83 -0.91
CA VAL A 172 -3.10 1.31 0.40
C VAL A 172 -2.12 1.80 1.47
N LEU A 173 -2.63 2.56 2.43
CA LEU A 173 -1.86 3.10 3.54
C LEU A 173 -2.30 2.46 4.86
N VAL A 174 -1.34 2.00 5.66
CA VAL A 174 -1.55 1.78 7.10
C VAL A 174 -1.06 3.01 7.85
N ILE A 175 -1.93 3.61 8.66
CA ILE A 175 -1.58 4.62 9.68
C ILE A 175 -1.64 3.90 11.02
N ASP A 176 -0.46 3.61 11.58
CA ASP A 176 -0.32 2.82 12.78
C ASP A 176 -0.29 3.67 14.04
N ASP A 177 -0.93 3.13 15.08
CA ASP A 177 -0.98 3.62 16.46
C ASP A 177 -1.52 5.05 16.62
N LEU A 178 -2.63 5.34 15.94
CA LEU A 178 -3.27 6.65 15.97
C LEU A 178 -3.84 6.95 17.37
N GLY A 179 -3.50 8.12 17.90
CA GLY A 179 -3.95 8.63 19.20
C GLY A 179 -2.92 8.46 20.32
N SER A 180 -1.90 7.61 20.12
CA SER A 180 -0.81 7.41 21.08
C SER A 180 0.18 8.58 21.08
N GLU A 181 0.28 9.35 19.99
CA GLU A 181 1.09 10.58 19.93
C GLU A 181 0.56 11.68 20.87
N SER A 182 -0.72 11.61 21.22
CA SER A 182 -1.33 12.51 22.18
C SER A 182 -0.93 12.20 23.63
N SER A 183 -0.26 11.08 23.90
CA SER A 183 0.29 10.75 25.23
C SER A 183 1.69 11.34 25.47
N LEU A 184 2.34 11.87 24.42
CA LEU A 184 3.59 12.65 24.50
C LEU A 184 3.37 14.05 25.12
N ARG A 185 2.32 14.21 25.93
CA ARG A 185 1.89 15.43 26.62
C ARG A 185 2.92 15.85 27.66
N SER A 186 3.92 16.60 27.22
CA SER A 186 4.50 17.66 28.04
C SER A 186 3.71 18.94 27.77
N GLU A 187 2.67 19.17 28.58
CA GLU A 187 1.95 20.43 28.90
C GLU A 187 1.57 21.44 27.78
N THR A 188 1.79 21.18 26.49
CA THR A 188 1.58 22.16 25.42
C THR A 188 0.56 21.68 24.39
N ASN A 189 -0.42 22.54 24.08
CA ASN A 189 -1.42 22.36 23.02
C ASN A 189 -0.80 22.22 21.60
N GLU A 190 0.50 22.49 21.45
CA GLU A 190 1.18 22.62 20.16
C GLU A 190 1.45 21.26 19.49
N ALA A 191 1.90 20.25 20.22
CA ALA A 191 2.18 18.92 19.65
C ALA A 191 0.90 18.27 19.10
N THR A 192 -0.20 18.35 19.84
CA THR A 192 -1.53 17.89 19.41
C THR A 192 -2.03 18.67 18.19
N ASN A 193 -1.86 19.99 18.18
CA ASN A 193 -2.21 20.82 17.02
C ASN A 193 -1.37 20.48 15.79
N TYR A 194 -0.10 20.14 15.97
CA TYR A 194 0.79 19.75 14.90
C TYR A 194 0.41 18.39 14.29
N ALA A 195 0.18 17.37 15.14
CA ALA A 195 -0.30 16.06 14.71
C ALA A 195 -1.63 16.18 13.94
N GLN A 196 -2.57 17.01 14.43
CA GLN A 196 -3.83 17.29 13.73
C GLN A 196 -3.61 17.92 12.34
N ARG A 197 -2.68 18.88 12.20
CA ARG A 197 -2.35 19.48 10.90
C ARG A 197 -1.80 18.45 9.92
N ILE A 198 -0.96 17.52 10.39
CA ILE A 198 -0.45 16.42 9.55
C ILE A 198 -1.61 15.53 9.10
N LEU A 199 -2.43 15.05 10.04
CA LEU A 199 -3.56 14.17 9.73
C LEU A 199 -4.56 14.82 8.78
N PHE A 200 -4.81 16.12 8.92
CA PHE A 200 -5.68 16.86 8.00
C PHE A 200 -5.12 16.84 6.57
N ARG A 201 -3.82 17.07 6.38
CA ARG A 201 -3.17 16.97 5.06
C ARG A 201 -3.25 15.56 4.50
N PHE A 202 -2.93 14.55 5.30
CA PHE A 202 -3.01 13.15 4.88
C PHE A 202 -4.43 12.75 4.48
N ALA A 203 -5.44 13.16 5.26
CA ALA A 203 -6.84 12.95 4.96
C ALA A 203 -7.27 13.61 3.64
N ASP A 204 -6.74 14.80 3.33
CA ASP A 204 -7.02 15.49 2.08
C ASP A 204 -6.32 14.82 0.88
N TYR A 205 -5.05 14.42 1.00
CA TYR A 205 -4.34 13.68 -0.05
C TYR A 205 -4.99 12.35 -0.40
N ARG A 206 -5.62 11.72 0.60
CA ARG A 206 -6.12 10.35 0.50
C ARG A 206 -7.63 10.26 0.43
N LYS A 207 -8.30 11.36 0.08
CA LYS A 207 -9.73 11.38 -0.23
C LYS A 207 -9.97 10.43 -1.42
N ASN A 208 -10.65 9.30 -1.19
CA ASN A 208 -10.89 8.19 -2.14
C ASN A 208 -9.77 7.14 -2.28
N LYS A 209 -8.80 7.11 -1.37
CA LYS A 209 -7.82 6.02 -1.28
C LYS A 209 -8.11 5.08 -0.12
N THR A 210 -7.42 3.94 -0.10
CA THR A 210 -7.56 2.94 0.95
C THR A 210 -6.69 3.30 2.15
N ASN A 211 -7.29 3.38 3.34
CA ASN A 211 -6.60 3.66 4.59
C ASN A 211 -6.98 2.61 5.63
N ILE A 212 -5.99 2.00 6.26
CA ILE A 212 -6.16 1.11 7.41
C ILE A 212 -5.57 1.85 8.61
N ILE A 213 -6.39 2.09 9.63
CA ILE A 213 -5.98 2.82 10.83
C ILE A 213 -5.95 1.84 11.99
N THR A 214 -4.85 1.79 12.72
CA THR A 214 -4.80 1.08 14.00
C THR A 214 -4.82 2.09 15.15
N THR A 215 -5.47 1.74 16.26
CA THR A 215 -5.56 2.62 17.43
C THR A 215 -5.80 1.84 18.71
N ASN A 216 -5.24 2.33 19.81
CA ASN A 216 -5.60 1.87 21.16
C ASN A 216 -6.82 2.62 21.73
N ASN A 217 -7.28 3.66 21.05
CA ASN A 217 -8.44 4.44 21.47
C ASN A 217 -9.74 3.84 20.93
N THR A 218 -10.82 4.00 21.69
CA THR A 218 -12.16 3.77 21.16
C THR A 218 -12.50 4.81 20.09
N GLY A 219 -13.48 4.51 19.22
CA GLY A 219 -13.97 5.49 18.25
C GLY A 219 -14.44 6.81 18.89
N ARG A 220 -14.98 6.77 20.12
CA ARG A 220 -15.31 7.98 20.89
C ARG A 220 -14.07 8.71 21.40
N GLY A 221 -13.05 7.98 21.86
CA GLY A 221 -11.77 8.58 22.26
C GLY A 221 -11.13 9.36 21.11
N LEU A 222 -11.09 8.77 19.91
CA LEU A 222 -10.61 9.47 18.71
C LEU A 222 -11.41 10.73 18.39
N GLN A 223 -12.74 10.71 18.55
CA GLN A 223 -13.60 11.89 18.35
C GLN A 223 -13.31 13.03 19.34
N GLN A 224 -12.76 12.73 20.51
CA GLN A 224 -12.35 13.74 21.48
C GLN A 224 -10.93 14.26 21.20
N LEU A 225 -10.07 13.44 20.60
CA LEU A 225 -8.68 13.79 20.30
C LEU A 225 -8.53 14.63 19.03
N TYR A 226 -9.39 14.44 18.04
CA TYR A 226 -9.22 15.04 16.72
C TYR A 226 -10.45 15.83 16.24
N ASP A 227 -10.18 16.86 15.45
CA ASP A 227 -11.21 17.64 14.78
C ASP A 227 -12.21 16.75 14.01
N PRO A 228 -13.53 17.05 14.07
CA PRO A 228 -14.56 16.27 13.40
C PRO A 228 -14.35 16.09 11.89
N LYS A 229 -13.67 17.02 11.20
CA LYS A 229 -13.35 16.88 9.77
C LYS A 229 -12.32 15.78 9.51
N ILE A 230 -11.32 15.66 10.39
CA ILE A 230 -10.31 14.58 10.32
C ILE A 230 -11.02 13.24 10.52
N ILE A 231 -11.83 13.15 11.59
CA ILE A 231 -12.62 11.94 11.88
C ILE A 231 -13.52 11.56 10.71
N SER A 232 -14.27 12.51 10.15
CA SER A 232 -15.17 12.26 9.02
C SER A 232 -14.46 11.72 7.78
N ARG A 233 -13.17 12.08 7.58
CA ARG A 233 -12.37 11.70 6.42
C ARG A 233 -11.56 10.43 6.61
N LEU A 234 -11.08 10.15 7.82
CA LEU A 234 -10.21 9.01 8.13
C LEU A 234 -10.97 7.86 8.80
N MET A 235 -12.04 8.12 9.52
CA MET A 235 -12.78 7.07 10.21
C MET A 235 -13.86 6.47 9.31
N THR A 236 -13.97 5.15 9.37
CA THR A 236 -15.02 4.44 8.64
C THR A 236 -16.36 4.55 9.36
N LYS A 237 -17.43 4.74 8.58
CA LYS A 237 -18.82 4.66 9.08
C LYS A 237 -19.40 3.25 8.91
N LYS A 238 -18.72 2.37 8.16
CA LYS A 238 -19.17 1.00 7.90
C LYS A 238 -18.69 0.09 9.02
N ALA A 239 -19.62 -0.54 9.74
CA ALA A 239 -19.28 -1.52 10.77
C ALA A 239 -18.42 -2.67 10.21
N ALA A 240 -18.71 -3.12 8.97
CA ALA A 240 -17.94 -4.15 8.27
C ALA A 240 -16.49 -3.76 7.94
N ASN A 241 -16.09 -2.50 8.13
CA ASN A 241 -14.72 -2.03 7.94
C ASN A 241 -14.00 -1.84 9.28
N THR A 242 -14.65 -2.17 10.40
CA THR A 242 -14.07 -2.07 11.73
C THR A 242 -13.81 -3.45 12.29
N ILE A 243 -12.58 -3.70 12.73
CA ILE A 243 -12.24 -4.87 13.55
C ILE A 243 -12.01 -4.37 14.97
N LYS A 244 -12.78 -4.93 15.91
CA LYS A 244 -12.59 -4.70 17.34
C LYS A 244 -11.80 -5.86 17.90
N PHE A 245 -10.59 -5.56 18.34
CA PHE A 245 -9.67 -6.51 18.95
C PHE A 245 -9.97 -6.64 20.43
N SER A 246 -10.03 -7.87 20.93
CA SER A 246 -10.29 -8.14 22.34
C SER A 246 -9.63 -9.43 22.81
N GLY A 247 -9.11 -9.45 24.03
CA GLY A 247 -8.44 -10.61 24.60
C GLY A 247 -7.25 -10.19 25.46
N ASN A 248 -6.33 -11.13 25.66
CA ASN A 248 -5.09 -10.91 26.39
C ASN A 248 -3.98 -10.44 25.46
N ASP A 249 -3.02 -9.69 26.00
CA ASP A 249 -1.82 -9.25 25.28
C ASP A 249 -1.07 -10.47 24.72
N MET A 250 -0.83 -10.47 23.40
CA MET A 250 -0.21 -11.57 22.67
C MET A 250 1.31 -11.51 22.69
N ARG A 251 1.93 -10.44 23.21
CA ARG A 251 3.41 -10.28 23.24
C ARG A 251 4.10 -11.19 24.25
N ASN A 252 3.34 -11.74 25.20
CA ASN A 252 3.87 -12.58 26.28
C ASN A 252 3.66 -14.10 26.05
N ASN A 253 3.20 -14.53 24.86
CA ASN A 253 2.82 -15.91 24.54
C ASN A 253 3.48 -16.50 23.28
#